data_AF-A0A6B3HCA8-F1
#
_entry.id   AF-A0A6B3HCA8-F1
#
_cell.length_a   1.000
_cell.length_b   1.000
_cell.length_c   1.000
_cell.angle_alpha   90.00
_cell.angle_beta   90.00
_cell.angle_gamma   90.00
#
_symmetry.space_group_name_H-M   'P 1'
#
loop_
_entity.id
_entity.type
_entity.pdbx_description
1 polymer ?
#
loop_
_entity_poly.entity_id
_entity_poly.type
_entity_poly.pdbx_seq_one_letter_code
_entity_poly.pdbx_strand_id
1 'polypeptide(L)'
;GRGVRPGDLVAVDLPRSAELVVAFLGIARAGAAYLPLDRQAPPERVAELLAESGAVAAVVGERTRVPASTPVLRADGVDDAGRPPVLATRSGEDPLYVTYTSGSTGRPKGVAVPHRAVERLVEGAAYCPIEPGDRVASTCNPAFDVTTCEIWSTLCAGGTVVPLPTVTDLALDEWVALVRDQAVTVMFLTTSLFHAAAWELPDAFSSLETLVVGGEQLDLAAARRVLSAGGPRRLVNGYGPTEATAFATWFLCTEASLAGRERVPIGRPLQRTTAHVLDDELRQVPAGEPGELCLGGPGVALGYLHRAELTAERFVTAPGTGERLYRTGDLARLLPDGELETLGRRDRQVKLRGFRIELEEVERAAVATGLVDAAFVEKTGDSNLAGCVLPGASAEVARADLPGALSARLAERLPEYMVPARWLVLDELPIGSTGKADRAHMLELLTRRPEPDGAAPRAGDLRTPTERKLAAMWSELLEVPVTSRDASFWELGGHSLRGVTLVARIRERLGVRLRLRDLFRVPVLADLAARIDAEAEPGERDPAASRVPTVEESGATAFQQQIWLAEHVEPRPGLYNVPFAWRVDGHLDAGRLAAALERVVARHEALRTTFTRRADEVRQRVGGP
;
A
#
# COMPACT_ATOMS: atom_id res chain seq x y z
N GLY A 1 30.42 21.88 13.69
CA GLY A 1 31.28 21.18 14.68
C GLY A 1 31.56 19.71 14.35
N ARG A 2 30.73 19.03 13.54
CA ARG A 2 30.86 17.58 13.25
C ARG A 2 31.34 17.27 11.83
N GLY A 3 31.82 18.27 11.10
CA GLY A 3 32.48 18.07 9.80
C GLY A 3 31.58 18.07 8.56
N VAL A 4 30.24 18.05 8.71
CA VAL A 4 29.29 18.14 7.57
C VAL A 4 29.47 19.46 6.82
N ARG A 5 29.58 19.36 5.50
CA ARG A 5 29.74 20.46 4.54
C ARG A 5 28.54 20.51 3.59
N PRO A 6 28.29 21.66 2.93
CA PRO A 6 27.34 21.72 1.84
C PRO A 6 27.68 20.68 0.75
N GLY A 7 26.66 19.96 0.27
CA GLY A 7 26.80 18.86 -0.69
C GLY A 7 27.06 17.47 -0.09
N ASP A 8 27.39 17.38 1.21
CA ASP A 8 27.51 16.08 1.88
C ASP A 8 26.15 15.39 2.01
N LEU A 9 26.17 14.07 2.17
CA LEU A 9 25.00 13.25 2.45
C LEU A 9 25.01 12.79 3.91
N VAL A 10 23.90 12.98 4.62
CA VAL A 10 23.74 12.58 6.03
C VAL A 10 22.60 11.57 6.14
N ALA A 11 22.90 10.37 6.63
CA ALA A 11 21.88 9.36 6.85
C ALA A 11 20.98 9.71 8.04
N VAL A 12 19.73 9.25 8.02
CA VAL A 12 18.74 9.51 9.08
C VAL A 12 18.08 8.21 9.48
N ASP A 13 18.39 7.73 10.68
CA ASP A 13 17.85 6.52 11.29
C ASP A 13 16.88 6.87 12.44
N LEU A 14 15.78 7.56 12.11
CA LEU A 14 14.79 8.06 13.07
C LEU A 14 13.38 7.54 12.75
N PRO A 15 12.54 7.26 13.77
CA PRO A 15 11.14 6.95 13.53
C PRO A 15 10.41 8.23 13.08
N ARG A 16 9.20 8.08 12.53
CA ARG A 16 8.27 9.22 12.41
C ARG A 16 8.10 9.88 13.78
N SER A 17 8.53 11.14 13.88
CA SER A 17 8.65 11.88 15.14
C SER A 17 8.95 13.35 14.84
N ALA A 18 8.88 14.21 15.85
CA ALA A 18 9.30 15.60 15.70
C ALA A 18 10.82 15.68 15.40
N GLU A 19 11.60 14.80 15.99
CA GLU A 19 13.05 14.69 15.80
C GLU A 19 13.41 14.37 14.34
N LEU A 20 12.62 13.56 13.65
CA LEU A 20 12.79 13.30 12.21
C LEU A 20 12.65 14.59 11.39
N VAL A 21 11.61 15.37 11.68
CA VAL A 21 11.35 16.65 11.00
C VAL A 21 12.49 17.64 11.27
N VAL A 22 12.92 17.73 12.54
CA VAL A 22 14.06 18.57 12.94
C VAL A 22 15.35 18.13 12.25
N ALA A 23 15.60 16.83 12.12
CA ALA A 23 16.77 16.29 11.42
C ALA A 23 16.76 16.68 9.94
N PHE A 24 15.64 16.51 9.24
CA PHE A 24 15.51 16.91 7.83
C PHE A 24 15.76 18.41 7.65
N LEU A 25 15.13 19.25 8.48
CA LEU A 25 15.32 20.70 8.44
C LEU A 25 16.76 21.10 8.77
N GLY A 26 17.38 20.48 9.77
CA GLY A 26 18.76 20.76 10.21
C GLY A 26 19.79 20.38 9.15
N ILE A 27 19.66 19.19 8.55
CA ILE A 27 20.53 18.72 7.45
C ILE A 27 20.35 19.61 6.24
N ALA A 28 19.08 19.86 5.85
CA ALA A 28 18.76 20.77 4.77
C ALA A 28 19.44 22.10 5.04
N ARG A 29 19.18 22.78 6.18
CA ARG A 29 19.77 24.09 6.56
C ARG A 29 21.30 24.14 6.63
N ALA A 30 21.97 23.02 6.86
CA ALA A 30 23.44 22.90 6.79
C ALA A 30 24.00 22.87 5.36
N GLY A 31 23.14 22.71 4.34
CA GLY A 31 23.53 22.60 2.92
C GLY A 31 23.76 21.17 2.45
N ALA A 32 23.48 20.19 3.31
CA ALA A 32 23.64 18.77 3.02
C ALA A 32 22.30 18.16 2.57
N ALA A 33 22.38 17.01 1.89
CA ALA A 33 21.24 16.19 1.58
C ALA A 33 21.00 15.17 2.71
N TYR A 34 19.74 14.83 2.98
CA TYR A 34 19.41 13.75 3.91
C TYR A 34 19.15 12.43 3.17
N LEU A 35 19.56 11.31 3.78
CA LEU A 35 19.28 9.94 3.34
C LEU A 35 18.49 9.21 4.42
N PRO A 36 17.15 9.17 4.35
CA PRO A 36 16.37 8.43 5.34
C PRO A 36 16.56 6.92 5.14
N LEU A 37 16.81 6.21 6.23
CA LEU A 37 17.01 4.76 6.24
C LEU A 37 15.70 4.05 6.58
N ASP A 38 15.41 2.96 5.87
CA ASP A 38 14.26 2.11 6.20
C ASP A 38 14.52 1.43 7.54
N ARG A 39 13.66 1.72 8.52
CA ARG A 39 13.78 1.15 9.85
C ARG A 39 13.45 -0.34 9.93
N GLN A 40 12.83 -0.91 8.90
CA GLN A 40 12.59 -2.35 8.78
C GLN A 40 13.69 -3.07 8.00
N ALA A 41 14.66 -2.34 7.42
CA ALA A 41 15.77 -2.96 6.71
C ALA A 41 16.71 -3.69 7.69
N PRO A 42 17.22 -4.88 7.32
CA PRO A 42 18.24 -5.58 8.10
C PRO A 42 19.53 -4.75 8.24
N PRO A 43 20.33 -4.96 9.30
CA PRO A 43 21.59 -4.23 9.52
C PRO A 43 22.58 -4.32 8.36
N GLU A 44 22.66 -5.48 7.70
CA GLU A 44 23.53 -5.69 6.52
C GLU A 44 23.12 -4.76 5.37
N ARG A 45 21.81 -4.68 5.09
CA ARG A 45 21.26 -3.78 4.08
C ARG A 45 21.52 -2.32 4.41
N VAL A 46 21.41 -1.93 5.68
CA VAL A 46 21.76 -0.58 6.14
C VAL A 46 23.25 -0.28 5.90
N ALA A 47 24.14 -1.23 6.20
CA ALA A 47 25.57 -1.09 5.95
C ALA A 47 25.89 -0.94 4.46
N GLU A 48 25.27 -1.76 3.59
CA GLU A 48 25.40 -1.65 2.13
C GLU A 48 24.96 -0.27 1.62
N LEU A 49 23.81 0.23 2.07
CA LEU A 49 23.29 1.55 1.68
C LEU A 49 24.23 2.69 2.12
N LEU A 50 24.79 2.62 3.33
CA LEU A 50 25.73 3.63 3.81
C LEU A 50 27.04 3.60 3.01
N ALA A 51 27.56 2.41 2.73
CA ALA A 51 28.77 2.24 1.91
C ALA A 51 28.56 2.74 0.48
N GLU A 52 27.42 2.42 -0.12
CA GLU A 52 27.08 2.83 -1.48
C GLU A 52 26.77 4.31 -1.61
N SER A 53 26.18 4.92 -0.58
CA SER A 53 25.78 6.33 -0.61
C SER A 53 26.92 7.29 -0.30
N GLY A 54 27.98 6.83 0.36
CA GLY A 54 29.06 7.69 0.84
C GLY A 54 28.61 8.67 1.93
N ALA A 55 27.52 8.38 2.64
CA ALA A 55 27.02 9.24 3.71
C ALA A 55 28.11 9.46 4.78
N VAL A 56 28.37 10.73 5.12
CA VAL A 56 29.49 11.12 5.99
C VAL A 56 29.18 10.99 7.48
N ALA A 57 27.90 10.94 7.83
CA ALA A 57 27.39 10.80 9.19
C ALA A 57 25.96 10.25 9.18
N ALA A 58 25.48 9.80 10.34
CA ALA A 58 24.10 9.39 10.56
C ALA A 58 23.48 10.12 11.76
N VAL A 59 22.27 10.66 11.59
CA VAL A 59 21.43 11.11 12.70
C VAL A 59 20.66 9.90 13.22
N VAL A 60 20.78 9.63 14.52
CA VAL A 60 20.18 8.46 15.19
C VAL A 60 19.45 8.90 16.45
N GLY A 61 18.47 8.10 16.88
CA GLY A 61 17.83 8.27 18.18
C GLY A 61 18.56 7.48 19.27
N GLU A 62 17.80 7.04 20.28
CA GLU A 62 18.32 6.25 21.41
C GLU A 62 19.03 4.97 20.97
N ARG A 63 18.49 4.27 19.95
CA ARG A 63 19.07 3.02 19.42
C ARG A 63 19.83 3.30 18.13
N THR A 64 21.08 2.87 18.08
CA THR A 64 21.94 2.96 16.89
C THR A 64 21.87 1.64 16.11
N ARG A 65 21.52 1.70 14.82
CA ARG A 65 21.51 0.52 13.93
C ARG A 65 22.46 0.63 12.74
N VAL A 66 23.14 1.77 12.64
CA VAL A 66 24.23 1.96 11.68
C VAL A 66 25.50 1.28 12.18
N PRO A 67 26.44 0.91 11.28
CA PRO A 67 27.73 0.36 11.66
C PRO A 67 28.48 1.26 12.65
N ALA A 68 29.25 0.65 13.57
CA ALA A 68 30.01 1.37 14.59
C ALA A 68 31.06 2.34 14.02
N SER A 69 31.49 2.13 12.77
CA SER A 69 32.42 3.01 12.05
C SER A 69 31.76 4.30 11.54
N THR A 70 30.44 4.39 11.51
CA THR A 70 29.70 5.56 10.99
C THR A 70 29.66 6.66 12.06
N PRO A 71 30.10 7.89 11.77
CA PRO A 71 29.95 9.00 12.71
C PRO A 71 28.47 9.27 13.02
N VAL A 72 28.10 9.26 14.31
CA VAL A 72 26.71 9.44 14.74
C VAL A 72 26.44 10.80 15.37
N LEU A 73 25.27 11.35 15.06
CA LEU A 73 24.66 12.52 15.68
C LEU A 73 23.42 12.05 16.43
N ARG A 74 23.40 12.20 17.75
CA ARG A 74 22.21 11.86 18.55
C ARG A 74 21.18 12.97 18.42
N ALA A 75 19.96 12.62 18.03
CA ALA A 75 18.83 13.52 18.06
C ALA A 75 18.32 13.74 19.50
N ASP A 76 18.50 12.73 20.36
CA ASP A 76 18.26 12.77 21.79
C ASP A 76 19.39 13.55 22.50
N GLY A 77 19.04 14.65 23.16
CA GLY A 77 19.98 15.42 23.98
C GLY A 77 20.76 16.52 23.25
N VAL A 78 20.24 17.05 22.13
CA VAL A 78 20.79 18.27 21.54
C VAL A 78 20.50 19.46 22.46
N ASP A 79 21.54 19.99 23.09
CA ASP A 79 21.47 21.28 23.78
C ASP A 79 21.57 22.42 22.75
N ASP A 80 20.44 23.09 22.53
CA ASP A 80 20.27 24.20 21.58
C ASP A 80 20.77 25.55 22.13
N ALA A 81 21.30 25.61 23.35
CA ALA A 81 21.64 26.86 24.01
C ALA A 81 22.59 27.76 23.18
N GLY A 82 22.00 28.78 22.54
CA GLY A 82 22.68 29.96 22.03
C GLY A 82 23.44 29.82 20.70
N ARG A 83 23.24 28.75 19.93
CA ARG A 83 23.90 28.64 18.61
C ARG A 83 23.13 29.42 17.54
N PRO A 84 23.79 30.30 16.76
CA PRO A 84 23.11 30.98 15.67
C PRO A 84 22.67 29.95 14.60
N PRO A 85 21.51 30.18 13.95
CA PRO A 85 21.05 29.28 12.90
C PRO A 85 22.08 29.25 11.76
N VAL A 86 22.49 28.04 11.36
CA VAL A 86 23.28 27.85 10.15
C VAL A 86 22.31 27.90 8.97
N LEU A 87 22.51 28.87 8.08
CA LEU A 87 21.83 28.94 6.79
C LEU A 87 22.91 28.95 5.71
N ALA A 88 23.30 27.76 5.26
CA ALA A 88 24.20 27.66 4.12
C ALA A 88 23.51 28.21 2.86
N THR A 89 24.28 28.88 1.99
CA THR A 89 23.83 29.24 0.64
C THR A 89 23.55 27.97 -0.15
N ARG A 90 22.46 27.97 -0.93
CA ARG A 90 22.04 26.83 -1.76
C ARG A 90 21.58 27.27 -3.14
N SER A 91 21.74 26.38 -4.10
CA SER A 91 21.07 26.39 -5.39
C SER A 91 19.82 25.50 -5.36
N GLY A 92 18.83 25.81 -6.20
CA GLY A 92 17.71 24.91 -6.45
C GLY A 92 18.14 23.56 -7.04
N GLU A 93 19.33 23.49 -7.67
CA GLU A 93 19.92 22.25 -8.20
C GLU A 93 20.68 21.42 -7.17
N ASP A 94 20.89 21.94 -5.95
CA ASP A 94 21.53 21.15 -4.90
C ASP A 94 20.59 20.02 -4.45
N PRO A 95 21.11 18.80 -4.17
CA PRO A 95 20.29 17.71 -3.66
C PRO A 95 19.73 18.07 -2.28
N LEU A 96 18.42 17.92 -2.10
CA LEU A 96 17.76 18.02 -0.80
C LEU A 96 17.76 16.65 -0.11
N TYR A 97 17.50 15.59 -0.86
CA TYR A 97 17.54 14.24 -0.33
C TYR A 97 17.98 13.20 -1.36
N VAL A 98 18.40 12.06 -0.83
CA VAL A 98 18.60 10.83 -1.60
C VAL A 98 17.70 9.76 -0.99
N THR A 99 16.93 9.09 -1.83
CA THR A 99 16.19 7.88 -1.44
C THR A 99 16.63 6.73 -2.33
N TYR A 100 16.65 5.52 -1.79
CA TYR A 100 17.04 4.34 -2.54
C TYR A 100 15.82 3.57 -3.02
N THR A 101 15.83 3.23 -4.30
CA THR A 101 14.88 2.28 -4.89
C THR A 101 15.63 0.99 -5.22
N SER A 102 14.90 -0.11 -5.42
CA SER A 102 15.50 -1.34 -5.95
C SER A 102 16.12 -1.08 -7.32
N GLY A 103 17.22 -1.74 -7.67
CA GLY A 103 17.86 -1.61 -8.99
C GLY A 103 17.86 -2.90 -9.81
N SER A 104 17.69 -2.79 -11.12
CA SER A 104 17.72 -3.91 -12.08
C SER A 104 19.02 -4.72 -12.03
N THR A 105 20.13 -4.05 -11.71
CA THR A 105 21.43 -4.69 -11.46
C THR A 105 21.53 -5.34 -10.07
N GLY A 106 20.40 -5.58 -9.38
CA GLY A 106 20.35 -6.21 -8.05
C GLY A 106 20.99 -5.39 -6.93
N ARG A 107 21.43 -4.16 -7.23
CA ARG A 107 21.96 -3.20 -6.27
C ARG A 107 21.01 -2.02 -6.16
N PRO A 108 20.77 -1.48 -4.95
CA PRO A 108 19.95 -0.30 -4.76
C PRO A 108 20.44 0.87 -5.61
N LYS A 109 19.53 1.68 -6.14
CA LYS A 109 19.87 2.90 -6.88
C LYS A 109 19.40 4.13 -6.09
N GLY A 110 20.34 4.97 -5.69
CA GLY A 110 20.08 6.21 -4.95
C GLY A 110 19.60 7.30 -5.90
N VAL A 111 18.35 7.72 -5.79
CA VAL A 111 17.77 8.81 -6.57
C VAL A 111 18.07 10.13 -5.88
N ALA A 112 18.85 11.00 -6.51
CA ALA A 112 19.21 12.30 -5.97
C ALA A 112 18.17 13.36 -6.36
N VAL A 113 17.39 13.83 -5.39
CA VAL A 113 16.28 14.76 -5.61
C VAL A 113 16.70 16.19 -5.23
N PRO A 114 16.65 17.15 -6.18
CA PRO A 114 17.06 18.52 -5.91
C PRO A 114 15.98 19.34 -5.21
N HIS A 115 16.37 20.43 -4.56
CA HIS A 115 15.44 21.38 -3.92
C HIS A 115 14.30 21.83 -4.85
N ARG A 116 14.60 22.18 -6.11
CA ARG A 116 13.60 22.63 -7.09
C ARG A 116 12.50 21.60 -7.36
N ALA A 117 12.81 20.31 -7.21
CA ALA A 117 11.86 19.24 -7.49
C ALA A 117 10.84 19.09 -6.38
N VAL A 118 11.28 19.32 -5.13
CA VAL A 118 10.42 19.41 -3.95
C VAL A 118 9.61 20.70 -3.98
N GLU A 119 10.21 21.84 -4.33
CA GLU A 119 9.48 23.10 -4.52
C GLU A 119 8.32 22.92 -5.52
N ARG A 120 8.59 22.31 -6.67
CA ARG A 120 7.56 22.00 -7.68
C ARG A 120 6.45 21.08 -7.17
N LEU A 121 6.73 20.21 -6.20
CA LEU A 121 5.73 19.32 -5.59
C LEU A 121 4.82 20.07 -4.62
N VAL A 122 5.36 21.04 -3.87
CA VAL A 122 4.66 21.70 -2.75
C VAL A 122 4.01 23.02 -3.16
N GLU A 123 4.65 23.78 -4.03
CA GLU A 123 4.20 25.11 -4.43
C GLU A 123 3.00 25.00 -5.38
N GLY A 124 1.89 25.65 -5.02
CA GLY A 124 0.70 25.65 -5.86
C GLY A 124 0.10 24.26 -6.09
N ALA A 125 0.26 23.34 -5.12
CA ALA A 125 -0.13 21.94 -5.18
C ALA A 125 -1.66 21.74 -5.31
N ALA A 126 -2.22 22.02 -6.48
CA ALA A 126 -3.65 21.93 -6.75
C ALA A 126 -4.23 20.52 -6.55
N TYR A 127 -3.38 19.48 -6.63
CA TYR A 127 -3.76 18.09 -6.36
C TYR A 127 -4.06 17.84 -4.88
N CYS A 128 -3.43 18.60 -3.97
CA CYS A 128 -3.58 18.46 -2.54
C CYS A 128 -3.43 19.84 -1.88
N PRO A 129 -4.48 20.69 -1.94
CA PRO A 129 -4.43 21.99 -1.29
C PRO A 129 -4.34 21.79 0.22
N ILE A 130 -3.31 22.37 0.82
CA ILE A 130 -3.11 22.40 2.28
C ILE A 130 -3.17 23.87 2.70
N GLU A 131 -3.92 24.16 3.74
CA GLU A 131 -4.12 25.49 4.30
C GLU A 131 -3.59 25.57 5.75
N PRO A 132 -3.32 26.78 6.27
CA PRO A 132 -3.02 26.96 7.69
C PRO A 132 -4.13 26.39 8.57
N GLY A 133 -3.76 25.46 9.45
CA GLY A 133 -4.71 24.73 10.31
C GLY A 133 -4.97 23.29 9.90
N ASP A 134 -4.60 22.90 8.66
CA ASP A 134 -4.67 21.51 8.24
C ASP A 134 -3.72 20.62 9.04
N ARG A 135 -4.15 19.37 9.24
CA ARG A 135 -3.44 18.35 10.00
C ARG A 135 -3.17 17.17 9.08
N VAL A 136 -1.91 17.03 8.69
CA VAL A 136 -1.49 16.04 7.70
C VAL A 136 -0.93 14.82 8.40
N ALA A 137 -1.53 13.66 8.15
CA ALA A 137 -1.04 12.40 8.69
C ALA A 137 0.32 12.05 8.09
N SER A 138 1.31 11.76 8.95
CA SER A 138 2.55 11.10 8.54
C SER A 138 2.45 9.61 8.88
N THR A 139 2.25 8.80 7.85
CA THR A 139 2.09 7.34 7.94
C THR A 139 2.99 6.59 6.96
N CYS A 140 3.60 7.27 6.00
CA CYS A 140 4.58 6.67 5.11
C CYS A 140 5.87 6.35 5.86
N ASN A 141 6.60 5.34 5.38
CA ASN A 141 7.93 5.06 5.92
C ASN A 141 8.91 6.14 5.41
N PRO A 142 9.70 6.79 6.30
CA PRO A 142 10.55 7.91 5.92
C PRO A 142 11.56 7.64 4.80
N ALA A 143 11.92 6.39 4.55
CA ALA A 143 12.78 5.99 3.44
C ALA A 143 12.16 6.26 2.07
N PHE A 144 10.86 6.53 1.99
CA PHE A 144 10.14 6.77 0.75
C PHE A 144 9.89 8.25 0.50
N ASP A 145 9.87 8.60 -0.78
CA ASP A 145 9.74 9.97 -1.24
C ASP A 145 8.35 10.58 -0.96
N VAL A 146 7.30 9.77 -0.76
CA VAL A 146 5.97 10.27 -0.33
C VAL A 146 6.03 10.98 1.03
N THR A 147 6.96 10.63 1.91
CA THR A 147 7.19 11.40 3.16
C THR A 147 7.59 12.85 2.87
N THR A 148 8.12 13.15 1.68
CA THR A 148 8.33 14.53 1.21
C THR A 148 7.01 15.29 1.10
N CYS A 149 5.94 14.67 0.58
CA CYS A 149 4.60 15.26 0.55
C CYS A 149 4.06 15.49 1.97
N GLU A 150 4.20 14.50 2.85
CA GLU A 150 3.67 14.56 4.22
C GLU A 150 4.34 15.67 5.05
N ILE A 151 5.64 15.92 4.83
CA ILE A 151 6.41 16.88 5.63
C ILE A 151 6.49 18.24 4.93
N TRP A 152 7.04 18.31 3.71
CA TRP A 152 7.35 19.60 3.08
C TRP A 152 6.09 20.34 2.63
N SER A 153 5.10 19.65 2.05
CA SER A 153 3.84 20.33 1.67
C SER A 153 3.14 20.91 2.89
N THR A 154 3.18 20.18 4.01
CA THR A 154 2.59 20.62 5.29
C THR A 154 3.31 21.82 5.89
N LEU A 155 4.64 21.75 6.02
CA LEU A 155 5.42 22.82 6.64
C LEU A 155 5.42 24.10 5.81
N CYS A 156 5.49 23.98 4.48
CA CYS A 156 5.47 25.14 3.57
C CYS A 156 4.08 25.81 3.52
N ALA A 157 3.00 25.08 3.79
CA ALA A 157 1.64 25.61 3.84
C ALA A 157 1.23 26.14 5.24
N GLY A 158 2.05 25.93 6.28
CA GLY A 158 1.71 26.31 7.65
C GLY A 158 0.77 25.32 8.36
N GLY A 159 0.68 24.09 7.87
CA GLY A 159 -0.07 23.00 8.50
C GLY A 159 0.71 22.30 9.63
N THR A 160 0.07 21.30 10.23
CA THR A 160 0.66 20.46 11.29
C THR A 160 0.92 19.05 10.79
N VAL A 161 2.16 18.56 10.90
CA VAL A 161 2.49 17.15 10.65
C VAL A 161 2.09 16.33 11.88
N VAL A 162 1.30 15.28 11.69
CA VAL A 162 0.82 14.39 12.76
C VAL A 162 1.42 13.00 12.56
N PRO A 163 2.48 12.63 13.30
CA PRO A 163 3.04 11.28 13.24
C PRO A 163 2.03 10.25 13.76
N LEU A 164 1.67 9.27 12.92
CA LEU A 164 0.76 8.21 13.30
C LEU A 164 1.43 6.82 13.20
N PRO A 165 1.02 5.85 14.03
CA PRO A 165 1.27 4.43 13.77
C PRO A 165 0.67 4.02 12.41
N THR A 166 1.22 2.98 11.81
CA THR A 166 0.66 2.40 10.57
C THR A 166 -0.37 1.31 10.89
N VAL A 167 -1.18 0.90 9.92
CA VAL A 167 -2.13 -0.23 10.05
C VAL A 167 -1.45 -1.59 10.28
N THR A 168 -0.12 -1.65 10.22
CA THR A 168 0.66 -2.81 10.67
C THR A 168 0.74 -2.88 12.20
N ASP A 169 0.63 -1.73 12.87
CA ASP A 169 0.78 -1.57 14.31
C ASP A 169 -0.55 -1.61 15.04
N LEU A 170 -1.62 -1.17 14.37
CA LEU A 170 -2.99 -1.08 14.88
C LEU A 170 -3.96 -1.85 13.98
N ALA A 171 -5.05 -2.33 14.55
CA ALA A 171 -6.14 -2.82 13.72
C ALA A 171 -6.76 -1.67 12.90
N LEU A 172 -7.38 -2.00 11.77
CA LEU A 172 -7.83 -0.99 10.79
C LEU A 172 -8.82 0.04 11.39
N ASP A 173 -9.77 -0.42 12.19
CA ASP A 173 -10.74 0.42 12.93
C ASP A 173 -10.11 1.27 14.03
N GLU A 174 -9.14 0.74 14.78
CA GLU A 174 -8.35 1.51 15.76
C GLU A 174 -7.56 2.63 15.06
N TRP A 175 -6.98 2.33 13.91
CA TRP A 175 -6.26 3.31 13.10
C TRP A 175 -7.21 4.39 12.56
N VAL A 176 -8.40 4.01 12.06
CA VAL A 176 -9.43 4.98 11.63
C VAL A 176 -9.92 5.86 12.78
N ALA A 177 -10.14 5.26 13.97
CA ALA A 177 -10.51 6.02 15.16
C ALA A 177 -9.41 7.02 15.53
N LEU A 178 -8.14 6.60 15.52
CA LEU A 178 -7.01 7.49 15.80
C LEU A 178 -6.91 8.64 14.79
N VAL A 179 -7.14 8.38 13.50
CA VAL A 179 -7.16 9.41 12.45
C VAL A 179 -8.22 10.48 12.74
N ARG A 180 -9.41 10.05 13.19
CA ARG A 180 -10.50 10.94 13.61
C ARG A 180 -10.17 11.71 14.89
N ASP A 181 -9.68 11.02 15.91
CA ASP A 181 -9.34 11.60 17.22
C ASP A 181 -8.21 12.64 17.11
N GLN A 182 -7.27 12.40 16.19
CA GLN A 182 -6.19 13.33 15.88
C GLN A 182 -6.61 14.44 14.93
N ALA A 183 -7.90 14.50 14.53
CA ALA A 183 -8.48 15.48 13.63
C ALA A 183 -7.66 15.66 12.33
N VAL A 184 -7.20 14.54 11.76
CA VAL A 184 -6.47 14.57 10.48
C VAL A 184 -7.41 15.08 9.39
N THR A 185 -6.93 16.02 8.58
CA THR A 185 -7.67 16.57 7.43
C THR A 185 -7.10 16.10 6.10
N VAL A 186 -5.79 15.83 6.03
CA VAL A 186 -5.10 15.40 4.81
C VAL A 186 -4.31 14.12 5.06
N MET A 187 -4.41 13.18 4.11
CA MET A 187 -3.69 11.91 4.20
C MET A 187 -3.23 11.41 2.84
N PHE A 188 -2.09 10.74 2.85
CA PHE A 188 -1.56 9.99 1.71
C PHE A 188 -1.61 8.50 2.04
N LEU A 189 -2.18 7.69 1.15
CA LEU A 189 -2.22 6.23 1.30
C LEU A 189 -1.67 5.53 0.07
N THR A 190 -0.97 4.43 0.30
CA THR A 190 -0.72 3.46 -0.78
C THR A 190 -2.04 2.90 -1.27
N THR A 191 -2.18 2.67 -2.57
CA THR A 191 -3.37 2.08 -3.18
C THR A 191 -3.81 0.77 -2.49
N SER A 192 -2.85 -0.11 -2.16
CA SER A 192 -3.12 -1.36 -1.42
C SER A 192 -3.83 -1.15 -0.08
N LEU A 193 -3.42 -0.13 0.68
CA LEU A 193 -4.04 0.19 1.97
C LEU A 193 -5.41 0.83 1.80
N PHE A 194 -5.54 1.72 0.81
CA PHE A 194 -6.82 2.30 0.45
C PHE A 194 -7.86 1.22 0.10
N HIS A 195 -7.48 0.20 -0.68
CA HIS A 195 -8.39 -0.91 -0.99
C HIS A 195 -8.88 -1.64 0.26
N ALA A 196 -7.99 -1.84 1.25
CA ALA A 196 -8.36 -2.52 2.50
C ALA A 196 -9.39 -1.75 3.29
N ALA A 197 -9.17 -0.45 3.44
CA ALA A 197 -10.14 0.42 4.06
C ALA A 197 -11.44 0.50 3.25
N ALA A 198 -11.37 0.59 1.91
CA ALA A 198 -12.54 0.71 1.06
C ALA A 198 -13.53 -0.45 1.23
N TRP A 199 -13.05 -1.68 1.38
CA TRP A 199 -13.93 -2.85 1.50
C TRP A 199 -14.45 -3.05 2.93
N GLU A 200 -13.60 -2.88 3.93
CA GLU A 200 -13.93 -3.13 5.33
C GLU A 200 -14.63 -1.96 6.02
N LEU A 201 -14.17 -0.73 5.79
CA LEU A 201 -14.64 0.51 6.43
C LEU A 201 -14.77 1.63 5.38
N PRO A 202 -15.75 1.55 4.46
CA PRO A 202 -15.84 2.47 3.33
C PRO A 202 -16.04 3.94 3.72
N ASP A 203 -16.56 4.20 4.92
CA ASP A 203 -16.80 5.52 5.52
C ASP A 203 -15.60 6.04 6.33
N ALA A 204 -14.51 5.28 6.43
CA ALA A 204 -13.30 5.59 7.21
C ALA A 204 -12.69 6.96 6.90
N PHE A 205 -12.89 7.44 5.67
CA PHE A 205 -12.25 8.64 5.14
C PHE A 205 -13.19 9.85 5.06
N SER A 206 -14.41 9.73 5.58
CA SER A 206 -15.46 10.76 5.50
C SER A 206 -15.11 12.09 6.17
N SER A 207 -14.18 12.08 7.13
CA SER A 207 -13.72 13.28 7.83
C SER A 207 -12.55 14.00 7.15
N LEU A 208 -11.98 13.43 6.07
CA LEU A 208 -10.82 14.00 5.40
C LEU A 208 -11.22 15.06 4.37
N GLU A 209 -10.53 16.19 4.36
CA GLU A 209 -10.61 17.19 3.30
C GLU A 209 -9.95 16.67 2.01
N THR A 210 -8.78 16.03 2.13
CA THR A 210 -8.09 15.42 0.99
C THR A 210 -7.48 14.07 1.35
N LEU A 211 -7.80 13.06 0.54
CA LEU A 211 -7.12 11.77 0.54
C LEU A 211 -6.45 11.56 -0.81
N VAL A 212 -5.12 11.50 -0.79
CA VAL A 212 -4.32 11.15 -1.97
C VAL A 212 -3.97 9.66 -1.90
N VAL A 213 -4.32 8.93 -2.94
CA VAL A 213 -4.04 7.51 -3.10
C VAL A 213 -3.06 7.33 -4.24
N GLY A 214 -2.03 6.51 -4.07
CA GLY A 214 -1.06 6.30 -5.12
C GLY A 214 -0.10 5.15 -4.90
N GLY A 215 0.85 5.04 -5.81
CA GLY A 215 1.87 3.98 -5.79
C GLY A 215 1.46 2.71 -6.53
N GLU A 216 0.18 2.44 -6.78
CA GLU A 216 -0.28 1.34 -7.64
C GLU A 216 -1.55 1.74 -8.41
N GLN A 217 -1.98 0.92 -9.38
CA GLN A 217 -3.22 1.17 -10.12
C GLN A 217 -4.41 1.20 -9.16
N LEU A 218 -5.09 2.35 -9.07
CA LEU A 218 -6.30 2.48 -8.27
C LEU A 218 -7.44 1.65 -8.88
N ASP A 219 -8.11 0.90 -8.01
CA ASP A 219 -9.25 0.06 -8.38
C ASP A 219 -10.50 0.93 -8.44
N LEU A 220 -11.23 0.79 -9.54
CA LEU A 220 -12.40 1.59 -9.82
C LEU A 220 -13.55 1.27 -8.86
N ALA A 221 -13.73 0.00 -8.51
CA ALA A 221 -14.79 -0.42 -7.61
C ALA A 221 -14.54 0.07 -6.17
N ALA A 222 -13.30 -0.03 -5.68
CA ALA A 222 -12.89 0.51 -4.40
C ALA A 222 -13.09 2.04 -4.31
N ALA A 223 -12.68 2.78 -5.35
CA ALA A 223 -12.86 4.23 -5.41
C ALA A 223 -14.35 4.62 -5.36
N ARG A 224 -15.19 3.98 -6.18
CA ARG A 224 -16.65 4.20 -6.18
C ARG A 224 -17.28 3.86 -4.83
N ARG A 225 -16.86 2.76 -4.20
CA ARG A 225 -17.36 2.32 -2.90
C ARG A 225 -17.12 3.37 -1.81
N VAL A 226 -15.90 3.89 -1.71
CA VAL A 226 -15.57 4.95 -0.74
C VAL A 226 -16.37 6.22 -1.00
N LEU A 227 -16.46 6.66 -2.27
CA LEU A 227 -17.25 7.85 -2.64
C LEU A 227 -18.73 7.69 -2.27
N SER A 228 -19.32 6.53 -2.55
CA SER A 228 -20.73 6.26 -2.23
C SER A 228 -21.03 6.19 -0.73
N ALA A 229 -20.02 5.96 0.10
CA ALA A 229 -20.12 5.89 1.57
C ALA A 229 -19.82 7.24 2.26
N GLY A 230 -19.86 8.34 1.51
CA GLY A 230 -19.60 9.70 1.98
C GLY A 230 -18.24 10.22 1.52
N GLY A 231 -17.21 9.35 1.53
CA GLY A 231 -15.86 9.63 1.00
C GLY A 231 -15.16 10.87 1.59
N PRO A 232 -13.86 11.05 1.31
CA PRO A 232 -13.21 12.33 1.58
C PRO A 232 -13.79 13.41 0.67
N ARG A 233 -13.69 14.69 1.05
CA ARG A 233 -14.12 15.79 0.17
C ARG A 233 -13.37 15.77 -1.17
N ARG A 234 -12.10 15.36 -1.16
CA ARG A 234 -11.29 15.17 -2.37
C ARG A 234 -10.60 13.81 -2.31
N LEU A 235 -11.04 12.86 -3.13
CA LEU A 235 -10.31 11.64 -3.41
C LEU A 235 -9.44 11.85 -4.64
N VAL A 236 -8.12 11.71 -4.49
CA VAL A 236 -7.16 12.01 -5.56
C VAL A 236 -6.32 10.78 -5.86
N ASN A 237 -6.28 10.36 -7.12
CA ASN A 237 -5.32 9.36 -7.58
C ASN A 237 -4.03 10.07 -8.02
N GLY A 238 -2.96 9.90 -7.27
CA GLY A 238 -1.64 10.46 -7.54
C GLY A 238 -0.71 9.44 -8.18
N TYR A 239 0.01 9.85 -9.23
CA TYR A 239 1.01 9.02 -9.88
C TYR A 239 2.33 9.76 -10.01
N GLY A 240 3.42 9.10 -9.67
CA GLY A 240 4.75 9.53 -10.01
C GLY A 240 5.78 8.45 -9.65
N PRO A 241 6.87 8.35 -10.42
CA PRO A 241 8.08 7.65 -10.00
C PRO A 241 8.90 8.50 -9.01
N THR A 242 9.77 7.84 -8.25
CA THR A 242 10.73 8.51 -7.37
C THR A 242 11.64 9.49 -8.11
N GLU A 243 12.02 9.15 -9.33
CA GLU A 243 12.82 9.97 -10.24
C GLU A 243 12.11 11.23 -10.74
N ALA A 244 10.80 11.37 -10.51
CA ALA A 244 10.02 12.59 -10.73
C ALA A 244 9.45 13.19 -9.43
N THR A 245 10.01 12.78 -8.29
CA THR A 245 9.73 13.34 -6.96
C THR A 245 8.28 13.17 -6.52
N ALA A 246 7.96 11.98 -5.97
CA ALA A 246 6.66 11.53 -5.46
C ALA A 246 5.53 11.48 -6.49
N PHE A 247 4.96 12.63 -6.88
CA PHE A 247 3.84 12.72 -7.81
C PHE A 247 4.18 13.63 -8.98
N ALA A 248 3.86 13.20 -10.20
CA ALA A 248 4.05 13.93 -11.45
C ALA A 248 2.74 14.16 -12.21
N THR A 249 1.73 13.30 -12.01
CA THR A 249 0.36 13.48 -12.50
C THR A 249 -0.65 13.20 -11.40
N TRP A 250 -1.87 13.71 -11.56
CA TRP A 250 -2.97 13.46 -10.63
C TRP A 250 -4.33 13.48 -11.32
N PHE A 251 -5.28 12.71 -10.75
CA PHE A 251 -6.67 12.65 -11.18
C PHE A 251 -7.61 12.83 -9.98
N LEU A 252 -8.60 13.70 -10.10
CA LEU A 252 -9.64 13.89 -9.08
C LEU A 252 -10.77 12.87 -9.27
N CYS A 253 -10.92 11.95 -8.33
CA CYS A 253 -11.97 10.95 -8.33
C CYS A 253 -13.28 11.52 -7.77
N THR A 254 -14.26 11.70 -8.64
CA THR A 254 -15.67 11.93 -8.33
C THR A 254 -16.54 10.87 -9.02
N GLU A 255 -17.78 10.67 -8.56
CA GLU A 255 -18.72 9.76 -9.23
C GLU A 255 -18.87 10.10 -10.72
N ALA A 256 -19.00 11.38 -11.05
CA ALA A 256 -19.11 11.86 -12.43
C ALA A 256 -17.81 11.60 -13.23
N SER A 257 -16.64 11.88 -12.66
CA SER A 257 -15.36 11.67 -13.36
C SER A 257 -15.07 10.20 -13.64
N LEU A 258 -15.61 9.28 -12.82
CA LEU A 258 -15.41 7.85 -12.91
C LEU A 258 -16.51 7.15 -13.73
N ALA A 259 -17.59 7.84 -14.06
CA ALA A 259 -18.70 7.29 -14.82
C ALA A 259 -18.24 6.84 -16.22
N GLY A 260 -18.64 5.64 -16.65
CA GLY A 260 -18.31 5.10 -17.97
C GLY A 260 -16.85 4.69 -18.20
N ARG A 261 -15.98 4.84 -17.19
CA ARG A 261 -14.58 4.36 -17.27
C ARG A 261 -14.46 2.90 -16.85
N GLU A 262 -13.45 2.24 -17.40
CA GLU A 262 -13.02 0.89 -17.00
C GLU A 262 -11.87 0.92 -15.98
N ARG A 263 -11.03 1.97 -16.03
CA ARG A 263 -9.88 2.16 -15.14
C ARG A 263 -9.85 3.58 -14.61
N VAL A 264 -9.22 3.76 -13.46
CA VAL A 264 -8.94 5.09 -12.92
C VAL A 264 -7.70 5.65 -13.64
N PRO A 265 -7.81 6.81 -14.32
CA PRO A 265 -6.66 7.47 -14.95
C PRO A 265 -5.63 7.93 -13.90
N ILE A 266 -4.38 8.10 -14.34
CA ILE A 266 -3.34 8.80 -13.56
C ILE A 266 -3.42 10.32 -13.77
N GLY A 267 -4.25 10.75 -14.71
CA GLY A 267 -4.76 12.10 -14.87
C GLY A 267 -3.82 13.05 -15.58
N ARG A 268 -3.77 14.30 -15.14
CA ARG A 268 -3.00 15.37 -15.81
C ARG A 268 -1.69 15.69 -15.07
N PRO A 269 -0.68 16.23 -15.76
CA PRO A 269 0.54 16.68 -15.13
C PRO A 269 0.29 17.69 -14.00
N LEU A 270 1.14 17.64 -12.97
CA LEU A 270 1.23 18.71 -11.97
C LEU A 270 1.65 20.04 -12.62
N GLN A 271 1.49 21.14 -11.89
CA GLN A 271 2.04 22.42 -12.33
C GLN A 271 3.55 22.30 -12.59
N ARG A 272 4.02 23.02 -13.62
CA ARG A 272 5.42 23.01 -14.07
C ARG A 272 5.93 21.59 -14.42
N THR A 273 5.06 20.62 -14.66
CA THR A 273 5.42 19.26 -15.08
C THR A 273 4.94 19.03 -16.50
N THR A 274 5.77 18.39 -17.32
CA THR A 274 5.39 17.91 -18.66
C THR A 274 5.28 16.39 -18.62
N ALA A 275 4.32 15.85 -19.36
CA ALA A 275 4.17 14.40 -19.53
C ALA A 275 3.92 14.11 -21.00
N HIS A 276 4.74 13.21 -21.54
CA HIS A 276 4.73 12.83 -22.94
C HIS A 276 4.50 11.34 -23.05
N VAL A 277 3.74 10.92 -24.06
CA VAL A 277 3.61 9.51 -24.44
C VAL A 277 4.38 9.37 -25.74
N LEU A 278 5.52 8.69 -25.68
CA LEU A 278 6.52 8.66 -26.74
C LEU A 278 6.73 7.24 -27.30
N ASP A 279 7.12 7.16 -28.56
CA ASP A 279 7.64 5.94 -29.19
C ASP A 279 9.13 5.69 -28.81
N ASP A 280 9.70 4.59 -29.33
CA ASP A 280 11.09 4.19 -29.06
C ASP A 280 12.13 5.18 -29.62
N GLU A 281 11.73 6.04 -30.56
CA GLU A 281 12.56 7.10 -31.11
C GLU A 281 12.28 8.48 -30.48
N LEU A 282 11.59 8.50 -29.34
CA LEU A 282 11.22 9.70 -28.57
C LEU A 282 10.32 10.66 -29.35
N ARG A 283 9.49 10.16 -30.26
CA ARG A 283 8.48 10.95 -30.98
C ARG A 283 7.13 10.80 -30.31
N GLN A 284 6.33 11.87 -30.33
CA GLN A 284 4.99 11.88 -29.77
C GLN A 284 4.09 10.90 -30.52
N VAL A 285 3.43 9.98 -29.80
CA VAL A 285 2.40 9.10 -30.39
C VAL A 285 1.06 9.82 -30.49
N PRO A 286 0.19 9.45 -31.45
CA PRO A 286 -1.18 9.98 -31.52
C PRO A 286 -1.99 9.74 -30.23
N ALA A 287 -2.95 10.62 -29.93
CA ALA A 287 -3.84 10.42 -28.80
C ALA A 287 -4.61 9.09 -28.92
N GLY A 288 -4.75 8.37 -27.81
CA GLY A 288 -5.33 7.03 -27.74
C GLY A 288 -4.34 5.88 -27.95
N GLU A 289 -3.23 6.12 -28.66
CA GLU A 289 -2.22 5.09 -28.92
C GLU A 289 -1.30 4.88 -27.70
N PRO A 290 -0.89 3.63 -27.44
CA PRO A 290 0.04 3.32 -26.37
C PRO A 290 1.47 3.78 -26.72
N GLY A 291 2.19 4.30 -25.72
CA GLY A 291 3.62 4.58 -25.79
C GLY A 291 4.24 4.64 -24.40
N GLU A 292 5.54 4.90 -24.32
CA GLU A 292 6.24 5.06 -23.06
C GLU A 292 5.94 6.44 -22.45
N LEU A 293 5.52 6.47 -21.18
CA LEU A 293 5.35 7.70 -20.44
C LEU A 293 6.72 8.28 -20.08
N CYS A 294 6.98 9.51 -20.52
CA CYS A 294 8.17 10.29 -20.22
C CYS A 294 7.79 11.58 -19.49
N LEU A 295 8.48 11.92 -18.41
CA LEU A 295 8.17 13.05 -17.54
C LEU A 295 9.26 14.11 -17.60
N GLY A 296 8.90 15.38 -17.74
CA GLY A 296 9.83 16.51 -17.76
C GLY A 296 9.50 17.58 -16.72
N GLY A 297 10.18 18.72 -16.84
CA GLY A 297 10.07 19.84 -15.90
C GLY A 297 10.90 19.72 -14.60
N PRO A 298 10.76 20.69 -13.67
CA PRO A 298 11.60 20.80 -12.48
C PRO A 298 11.44 19.65 -11.46
N GLY A 299 10.41 18.82 -11.59
CA GLY A 299 10.21 17.63 -10.74
C GLY A 299 11.19 16.49 -11.02
N VAL A 300 11.87 16.50 -12.17
CA VAL A 300 12.82 15.46 -12.57
C VAL A 300 14.08 15.52 -11.70
N ALA A 301 14.42 14.39 -11.07
CA ALA A 301 15.58 14.20 -10.20
C ALA A 301 16.91 14.44 -10.93
N LEU A 302 18.00 14.68 -10.20
CA LEU A 302 19.33 14.88 -10.79
C LEU A 302 19.85 13.62 -11.49
N GLY A 303 19.46 12.44 -11.01
CA GLY A 303 19.88 11.16 -11.57
C GLY A 303 20.08 10.12 -10.48
N TYR A 304 20.85 9.09 -10.81
CA TYR A 304 21.24 8.03 -9.90
C TYR A 304 22.66 8.24 -9.36
N LEU A 305 22.81 8.23 -8.04
CA LEU A 305 24.08 8.42 -7.35
C LEU A 305 25.10 7.35 -7.80
N HIS A 306 26.30 7.80 -8.20
CA HIS A 306 27.40 6.95 -8.68
C HIS A 306 26.99 5.97 -9.82
N ARG A 307 26.01 6.35 -10.66
CA ARG A 307 25.52 5.55 -11.79
C ARG A 307 25.27 6.43 -13.02
N ALA A 308 26.35 7.00 -13.57
CA ALA A 308 26.27 7.92 -14.70
C ALA A 308 25.66 7.29 -15.97
N GLU A 309 26.03 6.04 -16.28
CA GLU A 309 25.51 5.33 -17.46
C GLU A 309 24.00 5.11 -17.37
N LEU A 310 23.50 4.57 -16.24
CA LEU A 310 22.07 4.40 -16.00
C LEU A 310 21.33 5.74 -15.99
N THR A 311 21.98 6.80 -15.49
CA THR A 311 21.41 8.15 -15.53
C THR A 311 21.25 8.63 -16.96
N ALA A 312 22.27 8.46 -17.81
CA ALA A 312 22.18 8.85 -19.23
C ALA A 312 21.14 8.01 -20.00
N GLU A 313 20.95 6.74 -19.62
CA GLU A 313 19.96 5.86 -20.22
C GLU A 313 18.51 6.28 -19.91
N ARG A 314 18.24 6.70 -18.66
CA ARG A 314 16.87 7.00 -18.18
C ARG A 314 16.52 8.47 -18.18
N PHE A 315 17.50 9.36 -18.05
CA PHE A 315 17.31 10.81 -18.05
C PHE A 315 17.82 11.39 -19.37
N VAL A 316 16.97 11.30 -20.38
CA VAL A 316 17.30 11.64 -21.77
C VAL A 316 16.97 13.09 -22.09
N THR A 317 17.50 13.59 -23.20
CA THR A 317 17.14 14.90 -23.74
C THR A 317 16.11 14.72 -24.85
N ALA A 318 14.97 15.39 -24.74
CA ALA A 318 13.93 15.42 -25.75
C ALA A 318 14.48 16.00 -27.07
N PRO A 319 14.33 15.28 -28.20
CA PRO A 319 14.70 15.81 -29.50
C PRO A 319 13.93 17.12 -29.80
N GLY A 320 14.62 18.12 -30.33
CA GLY A 320 14.02 19.40 -30.72
C GLY A 320 13.88 20.42 -29.58
N THR A 321 13.24 20.07 -28.46
CA THR A 321 13.04 21.00 -27.34
C THR A 321 14.27 21.13 -26.43
N GLY A 322 15.13 20.11 -26.39
CA GLY A 322 16.26 20.07 -25.47
C GLY A 322 15.85 19.85 -24.00
N GLU A 323 14.57 19.60 -23.74
CA GLU A 323 14.07 19.35 -22.39
C GLU A 323 14.64 18.05 -21.82
N ARG A 324 14.96 18.04 -20.53
CA ARG A 324 15.38 16.82 -19.85
C ARG A 324 14.16 16.01 -19.42
N LEU A 325 14.05 14.79 -19.94
CA LEU A 325 12.97 13.86 -19.68
C LEU A 325 13.46 12.65 -18.88
N TYR A 326 12.65 12.17 -17.95
CA TYR A 326 12.81 10.87 -17.32
C TYR A 326 11.90 9.84 -18.00
N ARG A 327 12.49 8.77 -18.52
CA ARG A 327 11.82 7.60 -19.08
C ARG A 327 11.34 6.69 -17.96
N THR A 328 10.02 6.56 -17.81
CA THR A 328 9.43 5.90 -16.64
C THR A 328 9.42 4.37 -16.73
N GLY A 329 9.53 3.82 -17.94
CA GLY A 329 9.26 2.41 -18.23
C GLY A 329 7.78 2.01 -18.12
N ASP A 330 6.88 2.95 -17.78
CA ASP A 330 5.43 2.71 -17.76
C ASP A 330 4.85 2.96 -19.16
N LEU A 331 4.01 2.04 -19.64
CA LEU A 331 3.20 2.24 -20.83
C LEU A 331 1.97 3.07 -20.46
N ALA A 332 1.65 4.07 -21.27
CA ALA A 332 0.50 4.92 -21.07
C ALA A 332 -0.14 5.32 -22.41
N ARG A 333 -1.32 5.92 -22.33
CA ARG A 333 -1.97 6.60 -23.47
C ARG A 333 -2.66 7.87 -22.99
N LEU A 334 -2.78 8.84 -23.91
CA LEU A 334 -3.56 10.05 -23.70
C LEU A 334 -5.01 9.81 -24.12
N LEU A 335 -5.95 9.98 -23.20
CA LEU A 335 -7.38 9.82 -23.47
C LEU A 335 -7.96 11.06 -24.19
N PRO A 336 -9.11 10.94 -24.88
CA PRO A 336 -9.73 12.05 -25.61
C PRO A 336 -10.09 13.27 -24.75
N ASP A 337 -10.29 13.06 -23.45
CA ASP A 337 -10.57 14.10 -22.46
C ASP A 337 -9.30 14.78 -21.91
N GLY A 338 -8.11 14.36 -22.38
CA GLY A 338 -6.81 14.88 -21.96
C GLY A 338 -6.25 14.24 -20.70
N GLU A 339 -6.89 13.21 -20.14
CA GLU A 339 -6.36 12.46 -19.01
C GLU A 339 -5.36 11.38 -19.48
N LEU A 340 -4.33 11.11 -18.68
CA LEU A 340 -3.40 10.00 -18.94
C LEU A 340 -3.88 8.74 -18.23
N GLU A 341 -3.79 7.61 -18.93
CA GLU A 341 -4.10 6.29 -18.40
C GLU A 341 -2.89 5.37 -18.52
N THR A 342 -2.55 4.65 -17.46
CA THR A 342 -1.45 3.66 -17.47
C THR A 342 -1.93 2.30 -17.93
N LEU A 343 -1.13 1.66 -18.77
CA LEU A 343 -1.37 0.33 -19.35
C LEU A 343 -0.49 -0.76 -18.73
N GLY A 344 0.32 -0.41 -17.74
CA GLY A 344 1.26 -1.31 -17.07
C GLY A 344 2.71 -0.92 -17.38
N ARG A 345 3.63 -1.89 -17.23
CA ARG A 345 5.07 -1.69 -17.40
C ARG A 345 5.60 -2.39 -18.63
N ARG A 346 6.59 -1.77 -19.26
CA ARG A 346 7.38 -2.39 -20.35
C ARG A 346 8.40 -3.39 -19.80
N ASP A 347 8.94 -3.13 -18.61
CA ASP A 347 9.98 -3.95 -17.96
C ASP A 347 9.41 -4.88 -16.88
N ARG A 348 10.30 -5.60 -16.17
CA ARG A 348 9.98 -6.51 -15.06
C ARG A 348 9.99 -5.81 -13.68
N GLN A 349 9.90 -4.49 -13.62
CA GLN A 349 9.63 -3.83 -12.34
C GLN A 349 8.16 -3.99 -11.99
N VAL A 350 7.86 -3.98 -10.69
CA VAL A 350 6.49 -3.97 -10.19
C VAL A 350 6.34 -2.90 -9.12
N LYS A 351 5.14 -2.37 -8.99
CA LYS A 351 4.77 -1.55 -7.83
C LYS A 351 4.04 -2.43 -6.82
N LEU A 352 4.51 -2.43 -5.58
CA LEU A 352 4.02 -3.30 -4.51
C LEU A 352 4.02 -2.53 -3.19
N ARG A 353 2.85 -2.30 -2.59
CA ARG A 353 2.70 -1.56 -1.32
C ARG A 353 3.37 -0.17 -1.38
N GLY A 354 3.26 0.49 -2.54
CA GLY A 354 3.92 1.76 -2.81
C GLY A 354 5.41 1.67 -3.16
N PHE A 355 6.01 0.48 -3.15
CA PHE A 355 7.43 0.28 -3.51
C PHE A 355 7.59 -0.07 -4.97
N ARG A 356 8.52 0.62 -5.63
CA ARG A 356 9.06 0.15 -6.90
C ARG A 356 10.09 -0.94 -6.59
N ILE A 357 9.79 -2.16 -7.04
CA ILE A 357 10.60 -3.36 -6.83
C ILE A 357 11.06 -3.90 -8.18
N GLU A 358 12.36 -4.14 -8.30
CA GLU A 358 12.99 -4.83 -9.42
C GLU A 358 13.01 -6.32 -9.07
N LEU A 359 12.24 -7.13 -9.80
CA LEU A 359 12.11 -8.56 -9.50
C LEU A 359 13.46 -9.29 -9.57
N GLU A 360 14.36 -8.82 -10.44
CA GLU A 360 15.72 -9.34 -10.60
C GLU A 360 16.61 -9.13 -9.36
N GLU A 361 16.34 -8.10 -8.52
CA GLU A 361 17.04 -7.94 -7.23
C GLU A 361 16.68 -9.08 -6.28
N VAL A 362 15.40 -9.46 -6.24
CA VAL A 362 14.90 -10.56 -5.41
C VAL A 362 15.42 -11.90 -5.92
N GLU A 363 15.38 -12.13 -7.24
CA GLU A 363 15.89 -13.36 -7.89
C GLU A 363 17.37 -13.58 -7.57
N ARG A 364 18.18 -12.51 -7.65
CA ARG A 364 19.61 -12.59 -7.37
C ARG A 364 19.91 -12.76 -5.89
N ALA A 365 19.16 -12.08 -5.02
CA ALA A 365 19.28 -12.30 -3.58
C ALA A 365 18.98 -13.76 -3.23
N ALA A 366 18.00 -14.39 -3.90
CA ALA A 366 17.65 -15.78 -3.72
C ALA A 366 18.80 -16.71 -4.14
N VAL A 367 19.35 -16.52 -5.34
CA VAL A 367 20.52 -17.29 -5.81
C VAL A 367 21.73 -17.10 -4.88
N ALA A 368 21.97 -15.87 -4.43
CA ALA A 368 23.08 -15.55 -3.54
C ALA A 368 22.95 -16.14 -2.12
N THR A 369 21.85 -16.84 -1.79
CA THR A 369 21.77 -17.65 -0.56
C THR A 369 22.53 -18.98 -0.67
N GLY A 370 22.82 -19.44 -1.88
CA GLY A 370 23.40 -20.75 -2.15
C GLY A 370 22.42 -21.92 -2.00
N LEU A 371 21.14 -21.67 -1.67
CA LEU A 371 20.11 -22.71 -1.55
C LEU A 371 19.47 -23.10 -2.89
N VAL A 372 19.54 -22.19 -3.88
CA VAL A 372 18.90 -22.34 -5.20
C VAL A 372 19.88 -21.95 -6.29
N ASP A 373 19.88 -22.69 -7.39
CA ASP A 373 20.72 -22.39 -8.55
C ASP A 373 20.10 -21.31 -9.44
N ALA A 374 18.77 -21.19 -9.42
CA ALA A 374 18.03 -20.18 -10.16
C ALA A 374 16.71 -19.82 -9.47
N ALA A 375 16.29 -18.58 -9.65
CA ALA A 375 15.02 -18.07 -9.17
C ALA A 375 14.36 -17.20 -10.25
N PHE A 376 13.04 -17.29 -10.34
CA PHE A 376 12.19 -16.41 -11.13
C PHE A 376 11.11 -15.86 -10.20
N VAL A 377 10.94 -14.55 -10.12
CA VAL A 377 9.96 -13.90 -9.24
C VAL A 377 9.01 -13.06 -10.08
N GLU A 378 7.73 -13.04 -9.71
CA GLU A 378 6.71 -12.23 -10.38
C GLU A 378 5.68 -11.73 -9.35
N LYS A 379 5.02 -10.61 -9.65
CA LYS A 379 3.88 -10.15 -8.85
C LYS A 379 2.66 -11.02 -9.17
N THR A 380 2.09 -11.65 -8.15
CA THR A 380 0.85 -12.44 -8.27
C THR A 380 -0.30 -11.75 -7.55
N GLY A 381 -1.42 -11.55 -8.25
CA GLY A 381 -2.53 -10.74 -7.75
C GLY A 381 -2.12 -9.28 -7.53
N ASP A 382 -2.84 -8.58 -6.65
CA ASP A 382 -2.63 -7.14 -6.49
C ASP A 382 -1.53 -6.75 -5.51
N SER A 383 -1.03 -7.66 -4.65
CA SER A 383 -0.22 -7.21 -3.51
C SER A 383 0.83 -8.18 -2.93
N ASN A 384 1.24 -9.24 -3.64
CA ASN A 384 2.36 -10.10 -3.23
C ASN A 384 3.28 -10.51 -4.39
N LEU A 385 4.53 -10.84 -4.06
CA LEU A 385 5.44 -11.55 -4.95
C LEU A 385 5.32 -13.06 -4.72
N ALA A 386 5.44 -13.84 -5.78
CA ALA A 386 5.66 -15.27 -5.71
C ALA A 386 6.81 -15.63 -6.66
N GLY A 387 7.50 -16.74 -6.39
CA GLY A 387 8.60 -17.16 -7.24
C GLY A 387 8.63 -18.65 -7.52
N CYS A 388 9.35 -19.02 -8.56
CA CYS A 388 9.72 -20.38 -8.91
C CYS A 388 11.23 -20.53 -8.72
N VAL A 389 11.67 -21.66 -8.19
CA VAL A 389 13.10 -21.90 -7.90
C VAL A 389 13.55 -23.28 -8.35
N LEU A 390 14.84 -23.37 -8.71
CA LEU A 390 15.55 -24.64 -8.86
C LEU A 390 16.38 -24.89 -7.61
N PRO A 391 16.22 -26.06 -6.95
CA PRO A 391 17.08 -26.45 -5.84
C PRO A 391 18.55 -26.41 -6.24
N GLY A 392 19.39 -25.86 -5.36
CA GLY A 392 20.83 -25.90 -5.56
C GLY A 392 21.35 -27.33 -5.51
N ALA A 393 22.21 -27.73 -6.45
CA ALA A 393 22.75 -29.10 -6.49
C ALA A 393 23.51 -29.50 -5.20
N SER A 394 24.00 -28.51 -4.43
CA SER A 394 24.71 -28.70 -3.15
C SER A 394 23.89 -28.28 -1.92
N ALA A 395 22.58 -28.02 -2.06
CA ALA A 395 21.77 -27.57 -0.94
C ALA A 395 21.46 -28.73 0.01
N GLU A 396 21.93 -28.66 1.27
CA GLU A 396 21.60 -29.62 2.33
C GLU A 396 20.22 -29.35 2.96
N VAL A 397 19.23 -28.99 2.14
CA VAL A 397 17.85 -28.72 2.59
C VAL A 397 16.91 -29.62 1.82
N ALA A 398 16.03 -30.34 2.52
CA ALA A 398 15.02 -31.17 1.88
C ALA A 398 14.09 -30.29 1.01
N ARG A 399 13.66 -30.82 -0.14
CA ARG A 399 12.84 -30.08 -1.11
C ARG A 399 11.60 -29.43 -0.49
N ALA A 400 10.95 -30.11 0.47
CA ALA A 400 9.77 -29.62 1.15
C ALA A 400 10.06 -28.41 2.06
N ASP A 401 11.25 -28.32 2.63
CA ASP A 401 11.65 -27.25 3.56
C ASP A 401 12.30 -26.06 2.83
N LEU A 402 12.68 -26.25 1.56
CA LEU A 402 13.39 -25.25 0.76
C LEU A 402 12.65 -23.90 0.66
N PRO A 403 11.32 -23.84 0.39
CA PRO A 403 10.58 -22.57 0.38
C PRO A 403 10.72 -21.76 1.68
N GLY A 404 10.56 -22.42 2.83
CA GLY A 404 10.66 -21.78 4.14
C GLY A 404 12.07 -21.32 4.46
N ALA A 405 13.06 -22.18 4.20
CA ALA A 405 14.48 -21.86 4.40
C ALA A 405 14.93 -20.69 3.52
N LEU A 406 14.50 -20.66 2.25
CA LEU A 406 14.83 -19.58 1.32
C LEU A 406 14.21 -18.25 1.76
N SER A 407 12.92 -18.23 2.12
CA SER A 407 12.28 -17.02 2.62
C SER A 407 12.92 -16.50 3.91
N ALA A 408 13.33 -17.39 4.83
CA ALA A 408 14.04 -17.02 6.04
C ALA A 408 15.39 -16.36 5.73
N ARG A 409 16.20 -16.95 4.82
CA ARG A 409 17.49 -16.38 4.37
C ARG A 409 17.33 -15.06 3.63
N LEU A 410 16.27 -14.91 2.84
CA LEU A 410 15.98 -13.65 2.14
C LEU A 410 15.59 -12.54 3.11
N ALA A 411 14.86 -12.85 4.18
CA ALA A 411 14.49 -11.88 5.21
C ALA A 411 15.70 -11.34 6.00
N GLU A 412 16.85 -12.04 5.99
CA GLU A 412 18.11 -11.54 6.56
C GLU A 412 18.73 -10.42 5.72
N ARG A 413 18.39 -10.34 4.42
CA ARG A 413 19.07 -9.49 3.42
C ARG A 413 18.17 -8.44 2.77
N LEU A 414 16.88 -8.75 2.65
CA LEU A 414 15.88 -7.92 2.00
C LEU A 414 14.83 -7.43 3.01
N PRO A 415 14.25 -6.24 2.79
CA PRO A 415 13.04 -5.83 3.51
C PRO A 415 11.90 -6.83 3.32
N GLU A 416 11.04 -6.95 4.34
CA GLU A 416 9.90 -7.90 4.38
C GLU A 416 9.03 -7.85 3.12
N TYR A 417 8.77 -6.66 2.58
CA TYR A 417 7.91 -6.48 1.41
C TYR A 417 8.53 -6.99 0.09
N MET A 418 9.84 -7.22 0.03
CA MET A 418 10.52 -7.79 -1.14
C MET A 418 10.62 -9.31 -1.07
N VAL A 419 10.37 -9.94 0.08
CA VAL A 419 10.45 -11.39 0.25
C VAL A 419 9.18 -12.03 -0.36
N PRO A 420 9.31 -12.93 -1.34
CA PRO A 420 8.16 -13.60 -1.93
C PRO A 420 7.36 -14.40 -0.91
N ALA A 421 6.05 -14.28 -1.01
CA ALA A 421 5.06 -14.89 -0.14
C ALA A 421 4.91 -16.41 -0.38
N ARG A 422 5.34 -16.89 -1.56
CA ARG A 422 5.28 -18.30 -1.96
C ARG A 422 6.41 -18.63 -2.91
N TRP A 423 6.95 -19.85 -2.79
CA TRP A 423 7.90 -20.43 -3.72
C TRP A 423 7.37 -21.74 -4.30
N LEU A 424 7.42 -21.89 -5.62
CA LEU A 424 7.22 -23.16 -6.31
C LEU A 424 8.59 -23.76 -6.61
N VAL A 425 8.87 -24.95 -6.08
CA VAL A 425 10.10 -25.67 -6.37
C VAL A 425 9.90 -26.49 -7.64
N LEU A 426 10.64 -26.16 -8.69
CA LEU A 426 10.60 -26.84 -9.98
C LEU A 426 11.81 -27.76 -10.14
N ASP A 427 11.66 -28.79 -10.96
CA ASP A 427 12.80 -29.64 -11.36
C ASP A 427 13.62 -28.98 -12.46
N GLU A 428 12.96 -28.24 -13.34
CA GLU A 428 13.58 -27.45 -14.41
C GLU A 428 12.79 -26.14 -14.59
N LEU A 429 13.48 -25.06 -14.97
CA LEU A 429 12.80 -23.81 -15.30
C LEU A 429 12.27 -23.92 -16.72
N PRO A 430 10.95 -23.75 -16.94
CA PRO A 430 10.39 -23.57 -18.27
C PRO A 430 11.19 -22.55 -19.07
N ILE A 431 11.74 -22.98 -20.20
CA ILE A 431 12.43 -22.14 -21.17
C ILE A 431 11.60 -22.06 -22.44
N GLY A 432 11.44 -20.85 -22.95
CA GLY A 432 10.76 -20.58 -24.21
C GLY A 432 11.64 -20.93 -25.41
N SER A 433 11.06 -20.83 -26.61
CA SER A 433 11.70 -21.14 -27.90
C SER A 433 12.99 -20.34 -28.20
N THR A 434 13.24 -19.25 -27.47
CA THR A 434 14.44 -18.41 -27.58
C THR A 434 15.55 -18.79 -26.60
N GLY A 435 15.37 -19.84 -25.78
CA GLY A 435 16.32 -20.25 -24.74
C GLY A 435 16.30 -19.37 -23.49
N LYS A 436 15.34 -18.43 -23.38
CA LYS A 436 15.07 -17.63 -22.16
C LYS A 436 13.95 -18.26 -21.36
N ALA A 437 13.86 -17.98 -20.05
CA ALA A 437 12.75 -18.43 -19.22
C ALA A 437 11.38 -18.07 -19.84
N ASP A 438 10.48 -19.06 -19.95
CA ASP A 438 9.14 -18.89 -20.48
C ASP A 438 8.27 -18.20 -19.44
N ARG A 439 8.25 -16.86 -19.49
CA ARG A 439 7.50 -16.03 -18.55
C ARG A 439 6.01 -16.39 -18.50
N ALA A 440 5.40 -16.68 -19.64
CA ALA A 440 3.95 -16.94 -19.70
C ALA A 440 3.64 -18.24 -18.96
N HIS A 441 4.42 -19.30 -19.22
CA HIS A 441 4.29 -20.56 -18.52
C HIS A 441 4.62 -20.43 -17.03
N MET A 442 5.65 -19.67 -16.67
CA MET A 442 6.00 -19.41 -15.26
C MET A 442 4.91 -18.66 -14.51
N LEU A 443 4.30 -17.66 -15.14
CA LEU A 443 3.17 -16.94 -14.57
C LEU A 443 1.95 -17.84 -14.45
N GLU A 444 1.69 -18.71 -15.42
CA GLU A 444 0.63 -19.72 -15.34
C GLU A 444 0.85 -20.64 -14.14
N LEU A 445 2.05 -21.18 -13.94
CA LEU A 445 2.39 -21.99 -12.76
C LEU A 445 2.16 -21.24 -11.45
N LEU A 446 2.55 -19.96 -11.39
CA LEU A 446 2.38 -19.12 -10.20
C LEU A 446 0.92 -18.66 -10.00
N THR A 447 0.09 -18.62 -11.03
CA THR A 447 -1.32 -18.17 -10.90
C THR A 447 -2.29 -19.33 -10.83
N ARG A 448 -1.83 -20.54 -11.18
CA ARG A 448 -2.59 -21.77 -11.04
C ARG A 448 -2.97 -21.94 -9.57
N ARG A 449 -4.27 -21.85 -9.30
CA ARG A 449 -4.81 -22.22 -7.99
C ARG A 449 -4.41 -23.69 -7.78
N PRO A 450 -3.90 -24.08 -6.59
CA PRO A 450 -3.67 -25.48 -6.31
C PRO A 450 -4.99 -26.20 -6.59
N GLU A 451 -5.00 -27.07 -7.60
CA GLU A 451 -6.11 -27.99 -7.74
C GLU A 451 -6.14 -28.81 -6.45
N PRO A 452 -7.33 -29.15 -5.92
CA PRO A 452 -7.40 -30.09 -4.82
C PRO A 452 -6.69 -31.34 -5.31
N ASP A 453 -5.48 -31.56 -4.78
CA ASP A 453 -4.70 -32.73 -5.09
C ASP A 453 -5.64 -33.92 -4.87
N GLY A 454 -5.71 -34.85 -5.82
CA GLY A 454 -6.68 -35.96 -5.80
C GLY A 454 -6.57 -36.86 -4.56
N ALA A 455 -5.66 -36.54 -3.63
CA ALA A 455 -5.73 -36.95 -2.24
C ALA A 455 -7.00 -36.37 -1.59
N ALA A 456 -8.04 -37.20 -1.50
CA ALA A 456 -9.18 -36.96 -0.63
C ALA A 456 -8.69 -36.41 0.73
N PRO A 457 -9.34 -35.37 1.29
CA PRO A 457 -8.98 -34.80 2.58
C PRO A 457 -8.85 -35.95 3.59
N ARG A 458 -7.71 -36.05 4.28
CA ARG A 458 -7.65 -36.93 5.45
C ARG A 458 -8.64 -36.36 6.46
N ALA A 459 -9.75 -37.05 6.67
CA ALA A 459 -10.71 -36.71 7.70
C ALA A 459 -9.98 -36.68 9.06
N GLY A 460 -9.59 -35.50 9.54
CA GLY A 460 -8.86 -35.34 10.81
C GLY A 460 -7.76 -34.28 10.86
N ASP A 461 -7.37 -33.62 9.77
CA ASP A 461 -6.22 -32.68 9.81
C ASP A 461 -6.50 -31.39 10.59
N LEU A 462 -7.72 -30.85 10.56
CA LEU A 462 -8.13 -29.74 11.43
C LEU A 462 -8.62 -30.30 12.78
N ARG A 463 -7.77 -30.21 13.80
CA ARG A 463 -7.92 -30.83 15.12
C ARG A 463 -8.68 -29.95 16.09
N THR A 464 -8.46 -28.64 16.10
CA THR A 464 -9.08 -27.74 17.08
C THR A 464 -10.35 -27.04 16.54
N PRO A 465 -11.27 -26.58 17.41
CA PRO A 465 -12.38 -25.72 16.99
C PRO A 465 -11.90 -24.42 16.32
N THR A 466 -10.80 -23.85 16.80
CA THR A 466 -10.20 -22.62 16.26
C THR A 466 -9.63 -22.85 14.87
N GLU A 467 -8.90 -23.96 14.65
CA GLU A 467 -8.43 -24.37 13.32
C GLU A 467 -9.59 -24.48 12.32
N ARG A 468 -10.70 -25.11 12.70
CA ARG A 468 -11.89 -25.23 11.83
C ARG A 468 -12.54 -23.88 11.51
N LYS A 469 -12.64 -22.97 12.48
CA LYS A 469 -13.17 -21.62 12.26
C LYS A 469 -12.26 -20.79 11.36
N LEU A 470 -10.95 -20.86 11.56
CA LEU A 470 -9.96 -20.20 10.70
C LEU A 470 -10.05 -20.74 9.27
N ALA A 471 -10.06 -22.06 9.09
CA ALA A 471 -10.15 -22.70 7.78
C ALA A 471 -11.39 -22.25 7.01
N ALA A 472 -12.55 -22.14 7.68
CA ALA A 472 -13.77 -21.64 7.07
C ALA A 472 -13.65 -20.17 6.63
N MET A 473 -13.10 -19.30 7.50
CA MET A 473 -12.87 -17.89 7.15
C MET A 473 -11.89 -17.73 5.99
N TRP A 474 -10.81 -18.50 5.98
CA TRP A 474 -9.83 -18.49 4.90
C TRP A 474 -10.44 -19.01 3.62
N SER A 475 -11.23 -20.08 3.67
CA SER A 475 -11.85 -20.63 2.46
C SER A 475 -12.81 -19.65 1.80
N GLU A 476 -13.60 -18.95 2.62
CA GLU A 476 -14.51 -17.90 2.16
C GLU A 476 -13.75 -16.71 1.54
N LEU A 477 -12.65 -16.30 2.17
CA LEU A 477 -11.90 -15.11 1.77
C LEU A 477 -10.95 -15.36 0.58
N LEU A 478 -10.34 -16.53 0.53
CA LEU A 478 -9.37 -16.92 -0.48
C LEU A 478 -10.02 -17.56 -1.70
N GLU A 479 -11.31 -17.93 -1.60
CA GLU A 479 -12.08 -18.67 -2.61
C GLU A 479 -11.44 -20.03 -2.97
N VAL A 480 -10.80 -20.67 -2.00
CA VAL A 480 -10.19 -22.01 -2.14
C VAL A 480 -10.51 -22.85 -0.90
N PRO A 481 -10.80 -24.15 -1.03
CA PRO A 481 -11.01 -25.01 0.13
C PRO A 481 -9.73 -25.12 0.98
N VAL A 482 -9.79 -24.71 2.25
CA VAL A 482 -8.70 -24.87 3.22
C VAL A 482 -8.99 -26.09 4.07
N THR A 483 -8.29 -27.19 3.77
CA THR A 483 -8.50 -28.49 4.41
C THR A 483 -7.32 -28.93 5.29
N SER A 484 -6.14 -28.34 5.11
CA SER A 484 -4.93 -28.65 5.87
C SER A 484 -4.70 -27.67 7.01
N ARG A 485 -4.21 -28.18 8.15
CA ARG A 485 -3.75 -27.36 9.28
C ARG A 485 -2.40 -26.68 9.02
N ASP A 486 -1.60 -27.26 8.15
CA ASP A 486 -0.29 -26.74 7.78
C ASP A 486 -0.40 -25.76 6.59
N ALA A 487 -1.63 -25.43 6.18
CA ALA A 487 -1.89 -24.46 5.14
C ALA A 487 -1.36 -23.08 5.55
N SER A 488 -0.52 -22.49 4.71
CA SER A 488 -0.06 -21.11 4.83
C SER A 488 -1.04 -20.17 4.13
N PHE A 489 -1.45 -19.10 4.82
CA PHE A 489 -2.38 -18.10 4.28
C PHE A 489 -1.85 -17.49 2.98
N TRP A 490 -0.55 -17.27 2.93
CA TRP A 490 0.13 -16.62 1.82
C TRP A 490 0.30 -17.56 0.62
N GLU A 491 0.53 -18.85 0.87
CA GLU A 491 0.66 -19.87 -0.20
C GLU A 491 -0.67 -20.08 -0.93
N LEU A 492 -1.77 -20.03 -0.19
CA LEU A 492 -3.14 -20.13 -0.70
C LEU A 492 -3.64 -18.87 -1.42
N GLY A 493 -2.76 -17.90 -1.69
CA GLY A 493 -3.11 -16.66 -2.40
C GLY A 493 -3.70 -15.57 -1.51
N GLY A 494 -3.48 -15.64 -0.20
CA GLY A 494 -3.66 -14.50 0.69
C GLY A 494 -2.68 -13.39 0.37
N HIS A 495 -3.07 -12.14 0.63
CA HIS A 495 -2.23 -10.95 0.47
C HIS A 495 -2.64 -9.88 1.48
N SER A 496 -1.86 -8.79 1.65
CA SER A 496 -2.03 -7.85 2.77
C SER A 496 -3.47 -7.37 2.94
N LEU A 497 -4.15 -7.05 1.83
CA LEU A 497 -5.57 -6.68 1.82
C LEU A 497 -6.46 -7.79 2.41
N ARG A 498 -6.37 -9.02 1.90
CA ARG A 498 -7.07 -10.18 2.49
C ARG A 498 -6.60 -10.46 3.92
N GLY A 499 -5.35 -10.18 4.26
CA GLY A 499 -4.84 -10.32 5.63
C GLY A 499 -5.51 -9.34 6.60
N VAL A 500 -5.72 -8.08 6.19
CA VAL A 500 -6.45 -7.08 6.98
C VAL A 500 -7.91 -7.51 7.16
N THR A 501 -8.58 -7.91 6.07
CA THR A 501 -9.94 -8.47 6.13
C THR A 501 -10.02 -9.69 7.05
N LEU A 502 -9.05 -10.61 6.95
CA LEU A 502 -9.01 -11.81 7.79
C LEU A 502 -8.87 -11.46 9.26
N VAL A 503 -7.94 -10.56 9.60
CA VAL A 503 -7.72 -10.11 10.98
C VAL A 503 -8.98 -9.44 11.54
N ALA A 504 -9.67 -8.62 10.75
CA ALA A 504 -10.94 -8.01 11.13
C ALA A 504 -12.04 -9.07 11.38
N ARG A 505 -12.18 -10.07 10.49
CA ARG A 505 -13.12 -11.19 10.67
C ARG A 505 -12.78 -12.08 11.86
N ILE A 506 -11.50 -12.32 12.14
CA ILE A 506 -11.05 -13.06 13.32
C ILE A 506 -11.48 -12.32 14.58
N ARG A 507 -11.27 -11.00 14.63
CA ARG A 507 -11.73 -10.19 15.76
C ARG A 507 -13.23 -10.27 15.94
N GLU A 508 -14.01 -10.10 14.86
CA GLU A 508 -15.47 -10.15 14.91
C GLU A 508 -15.99 -11.53 15.37
N ARG A 509 -15.45 -12.62 14.82
CA ARG A 509 -15.99 -13.98 15.02
C ARG A 509 -15.39 -14.73 16.20
N LEU A 510 -14.16 -14.38 16.62
CA LEU A 510 -13.42 -15.06 17.69
C LEU A 510 -13.15 -14.16 18.90
N GLY A 511 -13.39 -12.85 18.80
CA GLY A 511 -13.15 -11.91 19.91
C GLY A 511 -11.69 -11.71 20.26
N VAL A 512 -10.76 -12.04 19.35
CA VAL A 512 -9.31 -11.96 19.56
C VAL A 512 -8.71 -10.82 18.76
N ARG A 513 -7.88 -10.00 19.41
CA ARG A 513 -7.19 -8.87 18.76
C ARG A 513 -5.87 -9.32 18.16
N LEU A 514 -5.89 -9.65 16.87
CA LEU A 514 -4.67 -9.85 16.09
C LEU A 514 -4.32 -8.56 15.32
N ARG A 515 -3.03 -8.36 15.05
CA ARG A 515 -2.54 -7.34 14.12
C ARG A 515 -2.14 -7.99 12.80
N LEU A 516 -2.11 -7.25 11.70
CA LEU A 516 -1.65 -7.80 10.41
C LEU A 516 -0.22 -8.38 10.50
N ARG A 517 0.66 -7.74 11.28
CA ARG A 517 2.02 -8.22 11.54
C ARG A 517 2.05 -9.62 12.17
N ASP A 518 1.02 -9.97 12.94
CA ASP A 518 0.92 -11.27 13.60
C ASP A 518 0.68 -12.39 12.58
N LEU A 519 -0.13 -12.12 11.55
CA LEU A 519 -0.37 -13.02 10.43
C LEU A 519 0.86 -13.19 9.54
N PHE A 520 1.68 -12.13 9.38
CA PHE A 520 2.96 -12.25 8.66
C PHE A 520 3.96 -13.14 9.39
N ARG A 521 4.01 -13.05 10.73
CA ARG A 521 4.91 -13.86 11.56
C ARG A 521 4.45 -15.30 11.72
N VAL A 522 3.14 -15.52 11.75
CA VAL A 522 2.52 -16.83 11.99
C VAL A 522 1.52 -17.12 10.87
N PRO A 523 2.01 -17.43 9.66
CA PRO A 523 1.17 -17.55 8.48
C PRO A 523 0.47 -18.91 8.35
N VAL A 524 0.88 -19.90 9.15
CA VAL A 524 0.37 -21.28 9.12
C VAL A 524 -0.89 -21.37 9.99
N LEU A 525 -1.93 -22.03 9.46
CA LEU A 525 -3.25 -22.10 10.09
C LEU A 525 -3.19 -22.70 11.51
N ALA A 526 -2.45 -23.80 11.70
CA ALA A 526 -2.28 -24.46 12.99
C ALA A 526 -1.60 -23.55 14.02
N ASP A 527 -0.51 -22.89 13.62
CA ASP A 527 0.25 -22.03 14.52
C ASP A 527 -0.53 -20.77 14.89
N LEU A 528 -1.29 -20.21 13.92
CA LEU A 528 -2.17 -19.08 14.18
C LEU A 528 -3.31 -19.47 15.12
N ALA A 529 -3.90 -20.66 14.93
CA ALA A 529 -4.92 -21.19 15.84
C ALA A 529 -4.37 -21.38 17.25
N ALA A 530 -3.19 -21.98 17.39
CA ALA A 530 -2.54 -22.19 18.68
C ALA A 530 -2.26 -20.86 19.39
N ARG A 531 -1.84 -19.83 18.65
CA ARG A 531 -1.64 -18.49 19.21
C ARG A 531 -2.95 -17.86 19.68
N ILE A 532 -4.01 -17.94 18.89
CA ILE A 532 -5.34 -17.45 19.27
C ILE A 532 -5.82 -18.17 20.53
N ASP A 533 -5.64 -19.49 20.60
CA ASP A 533 -6.02 -20.30 21.76
C ASP A 533 -5.19 -19.94 23.01
N ALA A 534 -3.91 -19.59 22.84
CA ALA A 534 -3.03 -19.14 23.93
C ALA A 534 -3.36 -17.74 24.46
N GLU A 535 -3.78 -16.81 23.59
CA GLU A 535 -4.26 -15.48 23.99
C GLU A 535 -5.69 -15.54 24.60
N ALA A 536 -6.39 -16.66 24.46
CA ALA A 536 -7.72 -16.90 25.04
C ALA A 536 -7.72 -17.35 26.52
N GLU A 537 -6.56 -17.51 27.15
CA GLU A 537 -6.39 -17.63 28.61
C GLU A 537 -6.74 -16.29 29.31
N PRO A 538 -7.28 -16.30 30.54
CA PRO A 538 -8.15 -15.23 31.04
C PRO A 538 -7.37 -13.97 31.46
N GLY A 539 -7.10 -13.08 30.50
CA GLY A 539 -6.51 -11.75 30.75
C GLY A 539 -7.27 -10.59 30.11
N GLU A 540 -7.72 -10.71 28.86
CA GLU A 540 -8.30 -9.55 28.13
C GLU A 540 -9.39 -9.97 27.13
N ARG A 541 -10.52 -10.51 27.62
CA ARG A 541 -11.75 -10.57 26.81
C ARG A 541 -12.53 -9.26 26.97
N ASP A 542 -12.71 -8.54 25.87
CA ASP A 542 -13.60 -7.38 25.77
C ASP A 542 -15.08 -7.85 25.79
N PRO A 543 -15.94 -7.37 26.71
CA PRO A 543 -17.36 -7.74 26.79
C PRO A 543 -18.18 -7.34 25.55
N ALA A 544 -17.67 -6.46 24.68
CA ALA A 544 -18.41 -5.90 23.56
C ALA A 544 -18.75 -6.89 22.42
N ALA A 545 -18.12 -8.07 22.37
CA ALA A 545 -18.33 -9.08 21.32
C ALA A 545 -19.39 -10.15 21.68
N SER A 546 -20.22 -9.94 22.70
CA SER A 546 -21.36 -10.82 22.94
C SER A 546 -22.48 -10.48 21.96
N ARG A 547 -22.95 -11.48 21.20
CA ARG A 547 -24.23 -11.39 20.49
C ARG A 547 -25.26 -10.87 21.47
N VAL A 548 -25.77 -9.66 21.26
CA VAL A 548 -26.97 -9.19 21.96
C VAL A 548 -28.04 -10.23 21.64
N PRO A 549 -28.70 -10.85 22.63
CA PRO A 549 -29.81 -11.75 22.37
C PRO A 549 -30.79 -11.07 21.41
N THR A 550 -31.40 -11.80 20.48
CA THR A 550 -32.47 -11.24 19.66
C THR A 550 -33.58 -10.78 20.59
N VAL A 551 -33.61 -9.48 20.87
CA VAL A 551 -34.68 -8.86 21.65
C VAL A 551 -35.76 -8.50 20.64
N GLU A 552 -37.00 -8.96 20.87
CA GLU A 552 -38.14 -8.64 19.98
C GLU A 552 -38.31 -7.13 19.76
N GLU A 553 -37.84 -6.32 20.71
CA GLU A 553 -37.85 -4.87 20.66
C GLU A 553 -36.53 -4.29 21.18
N SER A 554 -35.95 -3.34 20.46
CA SER A 554 -34.72 -2.66 20.86
C SER A 554 -34.76 -1.17 20.48
N GLY A 555 -33.81 -0.37 21.00
CA GLY A 555 -33.63 1.01 20.54
C GLY A 555 -33.18 1.04 19.08
N ALA A 556 -33.72 1.98 18.30
CA ALA A 556 -33.19 2.27 16.97
C ALA A 556 -31.80 2.93 17.10
N THR A 557 -30.89 2.60 16.18
CA THR A 557 -29.59 3.27 16.06
C THR A 557 -29.76 4.75 15.75
N ALA A 558 -28.73 5.57 16.03
CA ALA A 558 -28.76 7.01 15.73
C ALA A 558 -29.12 7.31 14.26
N PHE A 559 -28.62 6.49 13.32
CA PHE A 559 -28.94 6.62 11.91
C PHE A 559 -30.39 6.25 11.58
N GLN A 560 -30.91 5.16 12.15
CA GLN A 560 -32.32 4.78 11.99
C GLN A 560 -33.28 5.84 12.59
N GLN A 561 -32.91 6.44 13.73
CA GLN A 561 -33.66 7.54 14.34
C GLN A 561 -33.70 8.77 13.41
N GLN A 562 -32.58 9.10 12.77
CA GLN A 562 -32.48 10.22 11.85
C GLN A 562 -33.39 10.04 10.62
N ILE A 563 -33.38 8.85 9.99
CA ILE A 563 -34.25 8.56 8.84
C ILE A 563 -35.72 8.58 9.26
N TRP A 564 -36.05 7.95 10.40
CA TRP A 564 -37.42 7.94 10.91
C TRP A 564 -37.93 9.37 11.18
N LEU A 565 -37.10 10.21 11.79
CA LEU A 565 -37.43 11.62 12.06
C LEU A 565 -37.60 12.42 10.76
N ALA A 566 -36.73 12.22 9.78
CA ALA A 566 -36.83 12.88 8.47
C ALA A 566 -38.16 12.56 7.76
N GLU A 567 -38.59 11.29 7.77
CA GLU A 567 -39.86 10.85 7.19
C GLU A 567 -41.10 11.35 7.97
N HIS A 568 -40.98 11.68 9.26
CA HIS A 568 -42.12 12.10 10.10
C HIS A 568 -42.22 13.62 10.32
N VAL A 569 -41.12 14.38 10.19
CA VAL A 569 -41.08 15.84 10.40
C VAL A 569 -41.26 16.60 9.07
N GLU A 570 -40.61 16.14 8.00
CA GLU A 570 -40.78 16.68 6.64
C GLU A 570 -40.93 15.53 5.63
N PRO A 571 -42.11 14.89 5.56
CA PRO A 571 -42.32 13.75 4.67
C PRO A 571 -42.06 14.17 3.22
N ARG A 572 -40.99 13.61 2.62
CA ARG A 572 -40.66 13.72 1.20
C ARG A 572 -40.76 12.34 0.57
N PRO A 573 -41.92 12.00 -0.01
CA PRO A 573 -42.16 10.65 -0.51
C PRO A 573 -41.06 10.21 -1.48
N GLY A 574 -40.42 9.10 -1.16
CA GLY A 574 -39.40 8.48 -2.01
C GLY A 574 -37.97 9.01 -1.86
N LEU A 575 -37.70 9.98 -0.98
CA LEU A 575 -36.35 10.50 -0.75
C LEU A 575 -35.37 9.41 -0.28
N TYR A 576 -35.85 8.48 0.56
CA TYR A 576 -35.07 7.37 1.10
C TYR A 576 -35.42 6.02 0.48
N ASN A 577 -36.18 5.99 -0.62
CA ASN A 577 -36.42 4.75 -1.35
C ASN A 577 -35.19 4.41 -2.18
N VAL A 578 -34.74 3.15 -2.11
CA VAL A 578 -33.63 2.63 -2.92
C VAL A 578 -34.18 1.62 -3.93
N PRO A 579 -34.70 2.08 -5.09
CA PRO A 579 -35.26 1.18 -6.10
C PRO A 579 -34.15 0.46 -6.87
N PHE A 580 -34.27 -0.86 -7.00
CA PHE A 580 -33.45 -1.67 -7.89
C PHE A 580 -34.33 -2.26 -8.99
N ALA A 581 -33.82 -2.30 -10.22
CA ALA A 581 -34.47 -2.95 -11.34
C ALA A 581 -33.47 -3.82 -12.09
N TRP A 582 -33.88 -5.05 -12.40
CA TRP A 582 -33.08 -5.99 -13.20
C TRP A 582 -33.80 -6.31 -14.50
N ARG A 583 -33.03 -6.33 -15.60
CA ARG A 583 -33.48 -6.92 -16.86
C ARG A 583 -32.97 -8.36 -16.89
N VAL A 584 -33.89 -9.31 -17.04
CA VAL A 584 -33.57 -10.73 -17.14
C VAL A 584 -33.88 -11.17 -18.56
N ASP A 585 -32.84 -11.58 -19.29
CA ASP A 585 -32.99 -12.15 -20.63
C ASP A 585 -33.14 -13.67 -20.53
N GLY A 586 -34.26 -14.20 -21.04
CA GLY A 586 -34.60 -15.63 -20.99
C GLY A 586 -35.87 -15.93 -20.18
N HIS A 587 -36.11 -17.22 -19.90
CA HIS A 587 -37.30 -17.65 -19.15
C HIS A 587 -37.10 -17.45 -17.64
N LEU A 588 -37.94 -16.60 -17.03
CA LEU A 588 -37.98 -16.37 -15.59
C LEU A 588 -39.21 -17.05 -14.98
N ASP A 589 -38.98 -18.00 -14.09
CA ASP A 589 -40.03 -18.61 -13.28
C ASP A 589 -40.40 -17.66 -12.13
N ALA A 590 -41.52 -16.96 -12.28
CA ALA A 590 -42.02 -16.00 -11.31
C ALA A 590 -42.34 -16.64 -9.94
N GLY A 591 -42.79 -17.90 -9.92
CA GLY A 591 -43.12 -18.61 -8.69
C GLY A 591 -41.86 -18.93 -7.87
N ARG A 592 -40.79 -19.37 -8.55
CA ARG A 592 -39.48 -19.57 -7.91
C ARG A 592 -38.86 -18.27 -7.42
N LEU A 593 -39.01 -17.19 -8.19
CA LEU A 593 -38.53 -15.87 -7.78
C LEU A 593 -39.25 -15.38 -6.53
N ALA A 594 -40.58 -15.47 -6.48
CA ALA A 594 -41.37 -15.13 -5.29
C ALA A 594 -40.92 -15.94 -4.07
N ALA A 595 -40.80 -17.27 -4.19
CA ALA A 595 -40.34 -18.13 -3.11
C ALA A 595 -38.88 -17.87 -2.68
N ALA A 596 -38.03 -17.37 -3.58
CA ALA A 596 -36.68 -16.92 -3.22
C ALA A 596 -36.72 -15.61 -2.42
N LEU A 597 -37.53 -14.64 -2.85
CA LEU A 597 -37.70 -13.36 -2.14
C LEU A 597 -38.31 -13.56 -0.75
N GLU A 598 -39.31 -14.42 -0.60
CA GLU A 598 -39.90 -14.78 0.69
C GLU A 598 -38.85 -15.38 1.65
N ARG A 599 -37.98 -16.28 1.15
CA ARG A 599 -36.88 -16.85 1.95
C ARG A 599 -35.85 -15.80 2.36
N VAL A 600 -35.59 -14.81 1.51
CA VAL A 600 -34.71 -13.68 1.84
C VAL A 600 -35.35 -12.83 2.94
N VAL A 601 -36.64 -12.51 2.84
CA VAL A 601 -37.36 -11.77 3.89
C VAL A 601 -37.36 -12.54 5.22
N ALA A 602 -37.63 -13.85 5.21
CA ALA A 602 -37.61 -14.69 6.41
C ALA A 602 -36.20 -14.73 7.06
N ARG A 603 -35.14 -14.83 6.25
CA ARG A 603 -33.75 -14.90 6.71
C ARG A 603 -33.24 -13.61 7.36
N HIS A 604 -33.65 -12.45 6.86
CA HIS A 604 -33.07 -11.16 7.24
C HIS A 604 -34.02 -10.36 8.14
N GLU A 605 -33.67 -10.22 9.42
CA GLU A 605 -34.46 -9.47 10.41
C GLU A 605 -34.80 -8.04 9.97
N ALA A 606 -33.85 -7.36 9.32
CA ALA A 606 -34.02 -6.01 8.81
C ALA A 606 -35.22 -5.87 7.84
N LEU A 607 -35.49 -6.90 7.03
CA LEU A 607 -36.61 -6.90 6.07
C LEU A 607 -37.97 -7.16 6.73
N ARG A 608 -37.97 -7.54 8.01
CA ARG A 608 -39.15 -7.78 8.84
C ARG A 608 -39.20 -6.81 10.03
N THR A 609 -38.37 -5.78 10.01
CA THR A 609 -38.27 -4.80 11.09
C THR A 609 -39.23 -3.64 10.86
N THR A 610 -39.95 -3.27 11.90
CA THR A 610 -40.84 -2.09 11.92
C THR A 610 -40.35 -1.11 12.98
N PHE A 611 -40.53 0.19 12.71
CA PHE A 611 -40.13 1.26 13.63
C PHE A 611 -41.37 1.90 14.23
N THR A 612 -41.39 2.06 15.55
CA THR A 612 -42.48 2.71 16.27
C THR A 612 -41.94 3.71 17.27
N ARG A 613 -42.68 4.80 17.52
CA ARG A 613 -42.35 5.74 18.58
C ARG A 613 -43.00 5.29 19.88
N ARG A 614 -42.20 5.13 20.95
CA ARG A 614 -42.68 4.95 22.32
C ARG A 614 -42.03 6.03 23.20
N ALA A 615 -42.86 6.91 23.76
CA ALA A 615 -42.40 8.13 24.45
C ALA A 615 -41.46 8.98 23.56
N ASP A 616 -40.26 9.28 24.03
CA ASP A 616 -39.26 10.11 23.34
C ASP A 616 -38.23 9.31 22.54
N GLU A 617 -38.45 8.01 22.33
CA GLU A 617 -37.51 7.14 21.64
C GLU A 617 -38.16 6.37 20.47
N VAL A 618 -37.40 6.22 19.39
CA VAL A 618 -37.77 5.32 18.27
C VAL A 618 -37.27 3.92 18.62
N ARG A 619 -38.21 2.98 18.67
CA ARG A 619 -37.95 1.55 18.90
C ARG A 619 -38.07 0.80 17.59
N GLN A 620 -37.20 -0.18 17.41
CA GLN A 620 -37.31 -1.16 16.32
C GLN A 620 -37.88 -2.47 16.87
N ARG A 621 -38.81 -3.06 16.12
CA ARG A 621 -39.44 -4.35 16.44
C ARG A 621 -39.25 -5.30 15.27
N VAL A 622 -38.65 -6.45 15.55
CA VAL A 622 -38.46 -7.51 14.55
C VAL A 622 -39.73 -8.37 14.52
N GLY A 623 -40.33 -8.52 13.34
CA GLY A 623 -41.47 -9.42 13.14
C GLY A 623 -41.09 -10.90 13.30
N GLY A 624 -42.07 -11.79 13.33
CA GLY A 624 -41.83 -13.24 13.24
C GLY A 624 -41.24 -13.63 11.87
N PRO A 625 -40.51 -14.75 11.77
CA PRO A 625 -40.03 -15.28 10.48
C PRO A 625 -41.17 -15.74 9.56
#